data_AF-A0A7D9H7W8-F1
#
_entry.id   AF-A0A7D9H7W8-F1
#
_cell.length_a   1.000
_cell.length_b   1.000
_cell.length_c   1.000
_cell.angle_alpha   90.00
_cell.angle_beta   90.00
_cell.angle_gamma   90.00
#
_symmetry.space_group_name_H-M   'P 1'
#
loop_
_entity.id
_entity.type
_entity.pdbx_description
1 polymer ?
#
loop_
_entity_poly.entity_id
_entity_poly.type
_entity_poly.pdbx_seq_one_letter_code
_entity_poly.pdbx_strand_id
1 'polypeptide(L)'
;MSKKCARCEKTVYPTEELKCLDKIWHKPCFKCKECGMALNMRTYKGFNKEPYCDAHIPKAKATTMAETPELKRIAANTKIQSNVKYHADFEASKGKFTQVADDPEILRIRQNTKIISNVAYHGELQRKAEMEQRRQLNENG
;
A
#
# COMPACT_ATOMS: atom_id res chain seq x y z
N MET A 1 32.28 38.76 35.67
CA MET A 1 30.87 38.37 35.80
C MET A 1 30.73 37.34 36.91
N SER A 2 29.76 37.49 37.81
CA SER A 2 29.51 36.50 38.86
C SER A 2 28.80 35.28 38.28
N LYS A 3 29.33 34.09 38.55
CA LYS A 3 28.73 32.82 38.16
C LYS A 3 27.50 32.57 39.03
N LYS A 4 26.33 32.33 38.43
CA LYS A 4 25.07 32.09 39.13
C LYS A 4 24.62 30.64 38.94
N CYS A 5 23.95 30.10 39.95
CA CYS A 5 23.41 28.75 39.90
C CYS A 5 22.14 28.70 39.04
N ALA A 6 22.02 27.73 38.15
CA ALA A 6 20.84 27.57 37.30
C ALA A 6 19.56 27.15 38.04
N ARG A 7 19.64 26.69 39.31
CA ARG A 7 18.48 26.28 40.11
C ARG A 7 18.00 27.33 41.09
N CYS A 8 18.94 27.97 41.80
CA CYS A 8 18.63 28.89 42.90
C CYS A 8 19.06 30.33 42.60
N GLU A 9 19.69 30.59 41.46
CA GLU A 9 20.14 31.91 40.98
C GLU A 9 21.16 32.63 41.88
N LYS A 10 21.51 32.05 43.03
CA LYS A 10 22.56 32.53 43.93
C LYS A 10 23.94 32.38 43.28
N THR A 11 24.86 33.24 43.70
CA THR A 11 26.26 33.18 43.27
C THR A 11 26.89 31.86 43.69
N VAL A 12 27.62 31.22 42.78
CA VAL A 12 28.35 29.98 43.02
C VAL A 12 29.83 30.32 43.16
N TYR A 13 30.39 30.03 44.34
CA TYR A 13 31.81 30.20 44.59
C TYR A 13 32.61 29.06 43.92
N PRO A 14 33.89 29.29 43.55
CA PRO A 14 34.74 28.25 42.94
C PRO A 14 34.80 26.94 43.74
N THR A 15 34.70 26.99 45.06
CA THR A 15 34.71 25.80 45.94
C THR A 15 33.48 24.89 45.74
N GLU A 16 32.33 25.47 45.39
CA GLU A 16 31.06 24.75 45.21
C GLU A 16 30.66 24.64 43.73
N GLU A 17 31.54 25.04 42.80
CA GLU A 17 31.21 25.10 41.39
C GLU A 17 31.08 23.70 40.77
N LEU A 18 29.90 23.38 40.25
CA LEU A 18 29.67 22.23 39.40
C LEU A 18 29.26 22.72 38.02
N LYS A 19 30.15 22.57 37.03
CA LYS A 19 29.90 22.91 35.63
C LYS A 19 29.29 21.70 34.92
N CYS A 20 28.04 21.83 34.51
CA CYS A 20 27.28 20.74 33.91
C CYS A 20 26.21 21.30 32.96
N LEU A 21 26.06 20.70 31.77
CA LEU A 21 25.07 21.10 30.75
C LEU A 21 25.14 22.60 30.39
N ASP A 22 26.36 23.10 30.14
CA ASP A 22 26.67 24.53 29.88
C ASP A 22 26.23 25.52 30.97
N LYS A 23 25.88 25.01 32.16
CA LYS A 23 25.40 25.81 33.28
C LYS A 23 26.21 25.51 34.53
N ILE A 24 26.14 26.43 35.48
CA ILE A 24 26.83 26.30 36.77
C ILE A 24 25.77 25.99 37.82
N TRP A 25 26.08 25.03 38.68
CA TRP A 25 25.19 24.54 39.73
C TRP A 25 25.98 24.47 41.04
N HIS A 26 25.29 24.60 42.17
CA HIS A 26 25.83 24.10 43.43
C HIS A 26 25.69 22.57 43.47
N LYS A 27 26.64 21.87 44.10
CA LYS A 27 26.53 20.42 44.39
C LYS A 27 25.14 20.02 44.97
N PRO A 28 24.59 20.68 46.00
CA PRO A 28 23.25 20.35 46.53
C PRO A 28 22.09 20.78 45.62
N CYS A 29 22.33 21.73 44.70
CA CYS A 29 21.29 22.18 43.77
C CYS A 29 21.13 21.27 42.56
N PHE A 30 22.08 20.36 42.34
CA PHE A 30 22.08 19.43 41.22
C PHE A 30 21.16 18.24 41.50
N LYS A 31 19.86 18.46 41.33
CA LYS A 31 18.80 17.47 41.57
C LYS A 31 17.93 17.26 40.35
N CYS A 32 17.38 16.05 40.21
CA CYS A 32 16.47 15.70 39.14
C CYS A 32 15.23 16.62 39.15
N LYS A 33 14.81 17.11 37.97
CA LYS A 33 13.63 17.98 37.84
C LYS A 33 12.32 17.28 38.22
N GLU A 34 12.19 15.98 37.96
CA GLU A 34 10.97 15.21 38.22
C GLU A 34 10.89 14.70 39.66
N CYS A 35 11.92 14.01 40.15
CA CYS A 35 11.87 13.39 41.48
C CYS A 35 12.61 14.16 42.58
N GLY A 36 13.34 15.24 42.26
CA GLY A 36 14.12 15.99 43.25
C GLY A 36 15.32 15.24 43.83
N MET A 37 15.61 14.02 43.38
CA MET A 37 16.75 13.23 43.85
C MET A 37 18.07 13.95 43.54
N ALA A 38 18.94 14.07 44.53
CA ALA A 38 20.28 14.62 44.35
C ALA A 38 21.08 13.73 43.38
N LEU A 39 21.55 14.32 42.30
CA LEU A 39 22.34 13.65 41.28
C LEU A 39 23.81 13.96 41.51
N ASN A 40 24.67 13.06 41.04
CA ASN A 40 26.11 13.30 41.01
C ASN A 40 26.58 13.35 39.56
N MET A 41 27.83 13.76 39.35
CA MET A 41 28.39 13.93 38.00
C MET A 41 28.51 12.61 37.22
N ARG A 42 28.38 11.45 37.87
CA ARG A 42 28.44 10.11 37.24
C ARG A 42 27.04 9.56 36.90
N THR A 43 26.02 9.89 37.70
CA THR A 43 24.68 9.27 37.63
C THR A 43 23.65 10.12 36.91
N TYR A 44 23.96 11.38 36.57
CA TYR A 44 23.01 12.25 35.88
C TYR A 44 22.92 11.92 34.39
N LYS A 45 21.73 12.16 33.83
CA LYS A 45 21.50 12.23 32.40
C LYS A 45 20.98 13.61 32.04
N GLY A 46 21.56 14.24 31.02
CA GLY A 46 21.13 15.55 30.56
C GLY A 46 20.09 15.44 29.46
N PHE A 47 18.94 16.09 29.64
CA PHE A 47 17.94 16.26 28.60
C PHE A 47 17.52 17.74 28.57
N ASN A 48 17.53 18.39 27.40
CA ASN A 48 17.18 19.81 27.23
C ASN A 48 17.88 20.80 28.21
N LYS A 49 19.17 20.57 28.52
CA LYS A 49 19.98 21.38 29.47
C LYS A 49 19.43 21.39 30.91
N GLU A 50 18.77 20.30 31.30
CA GLU A 50 18.32 20.03 32.67
C GLU A 50 18.80 18.64 33.13
N PRO A 51 19.14 18.47 34.42
CA PRO A 51 19.58 17.19 34.95
C PRO A 51 18.39 16.28 35.29
N TYR A 52 18.45 15.03 34.81
CA TYR A 52 17.50 13.95 35.07
C TYR A 52 18.21 12.74 35.70
N CYS A 53 17.47 11.96 36.49
CA CYS A 53 17.96 10.65 36.93
C CYS A 53 17.76 9.62 35.82
N ASP A 54 18.40 8.46 35.94
CA ASP A 54 18.34 7.40 34.93
C ASP A 54 16.91 6.89 34.66
N ALA A 55 16.05 6.94 35.69
CA ALA A 55 14.65 6.52 35.59
C ALA A 55 13.76 7.57 34.89
N HIS A 56 14.02 8.86 35.10
CA HIS A 56 13.18 9.97 34.65
C HIS A 56 13.71 10.68 33.41
N ILE A 57 14.75 10.16 32.76
CA ILE A 57 15.22 10.73 31.50
C ILE A 57 14.11 10.59 30.44
N PRO A 58 13.66 11.69 29.81
CA PRO A 58 12.76 11.58 28.67
C PRO A 58 13.51 10.87 27.55
N LYS A 59 13.29 9.56 27.43
CA LYS A 59 13.81 8.78 26.31
C LYS A 59 13.12 9.33 25.08
N ALA A 60 13.90 9.81 24.11
CA ALA A 60 13.38 10.13 22.80
C ALA A 60 12.68 8.87 22.29
N LYS A 61 11.35 8.84 22.38
CA LYS A 61 10.56 7.85 21.67
C LYS A 61 10.91 8.09 20.22
N ALA A 62 11.51 7.11 19.56
CA ALA A 62 11.83 7.19 18.15
C ALA A 62 10.54 7.58 17.43
N THR A 63 10.41 8.86 17.11
CA THR A 63 9.32 9.36 16.30
C THR A 63 9.61 8.73 14.94
N THR A 64 8.88 7.66 14.61
CA THR A 64 8.79 7.15 13.25
C THR A 64 8.52 8.37 12.40
N MET A 65 9.51 8.76 11.61
CA MET A 65 9.56 10.03 10.92
C MET A 65 8.19 10.39 10.37
N ALA A 66 7.80 11.65 10.58
CA ALA A 66 6.64 12.27 9.97
C ALA A 66 6.49 11.78 8.52
N GLU A 67 5.27 11.39 8.17
CA GLU A 67 4.83 10.89 6.88
C GLU A 67 5.55 11.59 5.72
N THR A 68 6.67 11.03 5.27
CA THR A 68 7.33 11.58 4.10
C THR A 68 6.38 11.35 2.92
N PRO A 69 6.19 12.34 2.05
CA PRO A 69 5.38 12.17 0.84
C PRO A 69 5.90 11.04 -0.05
N GLU A 70 7.15 10.63 0.17
CA GLU A 70 7.81 9.46 -0.42
C GLU A 70 7.12 8.13 -0.03
N LEU A 71 6.81 7.92 1.27
CA LEU A 71 6.13 6.68 1.71
C LEU A 71 4.74 6.54 1.09
N LYS A 72 4.04 7.67 0.89
CA LYS A 72 2.73 7.70 0.23
C LYS A 72 2.83 7.33 -1.25
N ARG A 73 3.90 7.76 -1.94
CA ARG A 73 4.18 7.39 -3.35
C ARG A 73 4.55 5.92 -3.50
N ILE A 74 5.31 5.35 -2.57
CA ILE A 74 5.69 3.94 -2.57
C ILE A 74 4.46 3.06 -2.33
N ALA A 75 3.63 3.37 -1.32
CA ALA A 75 2.42 2.62 -1.02
C ALA A 75 1.39 2.64 -2.17
N ALA A 76 1.26 3.78 -2.87
CA ALA A 76 0.41 3.89 -4.04
C ALA A 76 0.92 3.04 -5.22
N ASN A 77 2.24 2.94 -5.41
CA ASN A 77 2.84 2.10 -6.46
C ASN A 77 2.77 0.60 -6.14
N THR A 78 2.97 0.20 -4.88
CA THR A 78 2.92 -1.23 -4.50
C THR A 78 1.53 -1.83 -4.70
N LYS A 79 0.46 -1.04 -4.53
CA LYS A 79 -0.92 -1.48 -4.78
C LYS A 79 -1.19 -1.79 -6.27
N ILE A 80 -0.37 -1.28 -7.17
CA ILE A 80 -0.48 -1.49 -8.62
C ILE A 80 0.31 -2.74 -9.07
N GLN A 81 1.24 -3.25 -8.24
CA GLN A 81 2.26 -4.22 -8.68
C GLN A 81 2.09 -5.67 -8.20
N SER A 82 1.11 -6.03 -7.38
CA SER A 82 0.94 -7.44 -6.97
C SER A 82 -0.22 -8.13 -7.69
N ASN A 83 -0.04 -9.44 -7.92
CA ASN A 83 -0.82 -10.44 -8.69
C ASN A 83 -2.36 -10.30 -8.77
N VAL A 84 -2.98 -9.47 -7.92
CA VAL A 84 -4.39 -9.13 -7.98
C VAL A 84 -4.73 -8.35 -9.25
N LYS A 85 -3.87 -7.43 -9.73
CA LYS A 85 -4.16 -6.72 -10.99
C LYS A 85 -4.13 -7.66 -12.19
N TYR A 86 -3.20 -8.61 -12.22
CA TYR A 86 -3.10 -9.57 -13.32
C TYR A 86 -4.30 -10.53 -13.37
N HIS A 87 -4.75 -11.02 -12.21
CA HIS A 87 -5.97 -11.84 -12.13
C HIS A 87 -7.27 -11.03 -12.30
N ALA A 88 -7.32 -9.78 -11.83
CA ALA A 88 -8.47 -8.89 -11.99
C ALA A 88 -8.63 -8.41 -13.44
N ASP A 89 -7.54 -8.14 -14.16
CA ASP A 89 -7.57 -7.83 -15.60
C ASP A 89 -7.96 -9.10 -16.40
N PHE A 90 -7.51 -10.29 -15.97
CA PHE A 90 -7.93 -11.57 -16.55
C PHE A 90 -9.43 -11.87 -16.32
N GLU A 91 -9.95 -11.65 -15.11
CA GLU A 91 -11.37 -11.78 -14.79
C GLU A 91 -12.24 -10.69 -15.45
N ALA A 92 -11.77 -9.45 -15.53
CA ALA A 92 -12.46 -8.35 -16.22
C ALA A 92 -12.52 -8.56 -17.74
N SER A 93 -11.49 -9.18 -18.32
CA SER A 93 -11.46 -9.56 -19.75
C SER A 93 -12.34 -10.77 -20.08
N LYS A 94 -12.60 -11.66 -19.12
CA LYS A 94 -13.56 -12.77 -19.27
C LYS A 94 -15.03 -12.32 -19.37
N GLY A 95 -15.34 -11.06 -19.04
CA GLY A 95 -16.70 -10.51 -19.04
C GLY A 95 -16.96 -9.37 -20.04
N LYS A 96 -15.94 -8.86 -20.74
CA LYS A 96 -16.12 -7.79 -21.74
C LYS A 96 -16.28 -8.41 -23.14
N PHE A 97 -17.40 -9.07 -23.37
CA PHE A 97 -17.92 -9.17 -24.73
C PHE A 97 -18.37 -7.78 -25.14
N THR A 98 -17.45 -6.97 -25.70
CA THR A 98 -17.84 -5.81 -26.50
C THR A 98 -18.75 -6.35 -27.59
N GLN A 99 -20.05 -6.05 -27.49
CA GLN A 99 -20.99 -6.22 -28.58
C GLN A 99 -20.50 -5.28 -29.69
N VAL A 100 -19.60 -5.78 -30.53
CA VAL A 100 -19.42 -5.24 -31.87
C VAL A 100 -20.74 -5.58 -32.56
N ALA A 101 -21.67 -4.62 -32.45
CA ALA A 101 -22.90 -4.63 -33.22
C ALA A 101 -22.48 -4.51 -34.69
N ASP A 102 -22.40 -5.69 -35.30
CA ASP A 102 -22.53 -5.94 -36.73
C ASP A 102 -21.64 -5.09 -37.66
N ASP A 103 -20.35 -5.46 -37.73
CA ASP A 103 -19.55 -5.18 -38.93
C ASP A 103 -20.25 -5.81 -40.16
N PRO A 104 -20.42 -5.09 -41.28
CA PRO A 104 -21.10 -5.59 -42.49
C PRO A 104 -20.58 -6.95 -42.98
N GLU A 105 -19.31 -7.26 -42.69
CA GLU A 105 -18.66 -8.53 -43.02
C GLU A 105 -19.28 -9.70 -42.22
N ILE A 106 -19.53 -9.50 -40.92
CA ILE A 106 -20.09 -10.51 -40.01
C ILE A 106 -21.55 -10.82 -40.39
N LEU A 107 -22.32 -9.81 -40.81
CA LEU A 107 -23.69 -10.00 -41.30
C LEU A 107 -23.73 -10.83 -42.58
N ARG A 108 -22.86 -10.53 -43.55
CA ARG A 108 -22.74 -11.31 -44.79
C ARG A 108 -22.38 -12.76 -44.55
N ILE A 109 -21.42 -13.03 -43.66
CA ILE A 109 -21.02 -14.40 -43.30
C ILE A 109 -22.20 -15.12 -42.66
N ARG A 110 -22.91 -14.49 -41.71
CA ARG A 110 -24.07 -15.10 -41.03
C ARG A 110 -25.23 -15.39 -41.99
N GLN A 111 -25.47 -14.52 -42.98
CA GLN A 111 -26.50 -14.73 -43.99
C GLN A 111 -26.12 -15.87 -44.96
N ASN A 112 -24.87 -15.91 -45.42
CA ASN A 112 -24.38 -17.02 -46.24
C ASN A 112 -24.46 -18.35 -45.49
N THR A 113 -24.07 -18.38 -44.21
CA THR A 113 -24.17 -19.60 -43.39
C THR A 113 -25.61 -20.10 -43.25
N LYS A 114 -26.59 -19.19 -43.07
CA LYS A 114 -28.02 -19.56 -43.00
C LYS A 114 -28.57 -20.08 -44.34
N ILE A 115 -28.13 -19.50 -45.45
CA ILE A 115 -28.54 -19.95 -46.79
C ILE A 115 -27.95 -21.33 -47.07
N ILE A 116 -26.66 -21.52 -46.78
CA ILE A 116 -25.97 -22.81 -46.95
C ILE A 116 -26.65 -23.90 -46.10
N SER A 117 -26.99 -23.61 -44.84
CA SER A 117 -27.64 -24.58 -43.96
C SER A 117 -29.04 -24.96 -44.47
N ASN A 118 -29.81 -24.00 -44.97
CA ASN A 118 -31.15 -24.28 -45.50
C ASN A 118 -31.10 -25.05 -46.82
N VAL A 119 -30.14 -24.74 -47.71
CA VAL A 119 -29.94 -25.49 -48.96
C VAL A 119 -29.45 -26.90 -48.69
N ALA A 120 -28.59 -27.11 -47.69
CA ALA A 120 -28.17 -28.46 -47.29
C ALA A 120 -29.35 -29.29 -46.79
N TYR A 121 -30.20 -28.71 -45.92
CA TYR A 121 -31.34 -29.43 -45.37
C TYR A 121 -32.41 -29.76 -46.42
N HIS A 122 -32.82 -28.79 -47.23
CA HIS A 122 -33.82 -29.03 -48.27
C HIS A 122 -33.26 -29.82 -49.46
N GLY A 123 -31.99 -29.65 -49.80
CA GLY A 123 -31.33 -30.39 -50.89
C GLY A 123 -31.11 -31.87 -50.54
N GLU A 124 -30.69 -32.19 -49.31
CA GLU A 124 -30.60 -33.57 -48.85
C GLU A 124 -31.97 -34.25 -48.77
N LEU A 125 -33.00 -33.50 -48.37
CA LEU A 125 -34.37 -34.00 -48.32
C LEU A 125 -34.91 -34.31 -49.74
N GLN A 126 -34.71 -33.39 -50.69
CA GLN A 126 -35.10 -33.60 -52.09
C GLN A 126 -34.34 -34.78 -52.70
N ARG A 127 -33.03 -34.88 -52.45
CA ARG A 127 -32.20 -35.99 -52.95
C ARG A 127 -32.60 -37.33 -52.34
N LYS A 128 -33.00 -37.38 -51.07
CA LYS A 128 -33.54 -38.60 -50.44
C LYS A 128 -34.90 -38.99 -51.03
N ALA A 129 -35.79 -38.02 -51.24
CA ALA A 129 -37.09 -38.25 -51.86
C ALA A 129 -36.95 -38.77 -53.30
N GLU A 130 -36.04 -38.20 -54.10
CA GLU A 130 -35.74 -38.70 -55.46
C GLU A 130 -35.18 -40.13 -55.46
N MET A 131 -34.27 -40.45 -54.52
CA MET A 131 -33.73 -41.81 -54.40
C MET A 131 -34.80 -42.83 -53.99
N GLU A 132 -35.73 -42.44 -53.12
CA GLU A 132 -36.85 -43.28 -52.69
C GLU A 132 -37.87 -43.47 -53.83
N GLN A 133 -38.19 -42.40 -54.57
CA GLN A 133 -39.06 -42.49 -55.74
C GLN A 133 -38.44 -43.36 -56.84
N ARG A 134 -37.11 -43.27 -57.06
CA ARG A 134 -36.40 -44.12 -58.02
C ARG A 134 -36.31 -45.58 -57.57
N ARG A 135 -36.27 -45.83 -56.25
CA ARG A 135 -36.37 -47.18 -55.69
C ARG A 135 -37.77 -47.77 -55.91
N GLN A 136 -38.83 -47.00 -55.65
CA GLN A 136 -40.22 -47.42 -55.87
C GLN A 136 -40.54 -47.64 -57.36
N LEU A 137 -39.91 -46.89 -58.28
CA LEU A 137 -40.04 -47.11 -59.73
C LEU A 137 -39.37 -48.41 -60.20
N ASN A 138 -38.24 -48.80 -59.59
CA ASN A 138 -37.57 -50.07 -59.89
C ASN A 138 -38.24 -51.28 -59.24
N GLU A 139 -39.04 -51.10 -58.19
CA GLU A 139 -39.81 -52.17 -57.54
C GLU A 139 -41.18 -52.43 -58.22
N ASN A 140 -41.65 -51.53 -59.10
CA ASN A 140 -42.96 -51.60 -59.78
C ASN A 140 -42.88 -51.81 -61.31
N GLY A 141 -41.73 -52.24 -61.85
CA GLY A 141 -41.53 -52.61 -63.26
C GLY A 141 -40.87 -53.97 -63.40
#